data_AF-A0A376TZ36-F1
#
_entry.id   AF-A0A376TZ36-F1
#
_cell.length_a   1.000
_cell.length_b   1.000
_cell.length_c   1.000
_cell.angle_alpha   90.00
_cell.angle_beta   90.00
_cell.angle_gamma   90.00
#
_symmetry.space_group_name_H-M   'P 1'
#
loop_
_entity.id
_entity.type
_entity.pdbx_description
1 polymer ?
#
loop_
_entity_poly.entity_id
_entity_poly.type
_entity_poly.pdbx_seq_one_letter_code
_entity_poly.pdbx_strand_id
1 'polypeptide(L)' 'MTVLDGDITPQDISELVALSDHAAFSEPGLARLTGVKEMAQCAKQAQTLTNGHVYVTQGSAGCDWLENGGASHQPALQS' A
#
# COMPACT_ATOMS: atom_id res chain seq x y z
N MET A 1 4.97 -15.80 -5.93
CA MET A 1 5.52 -14.72 -5.11
C MET A 1 6.09 -13.64 -5.99
N THR A 2 5.26 -12.65 -6.28
CA THR A 2 5.58 -11.42 -7.00
C THR A 2 5.49 -10.23 -6.04
N VAL A 3 6.30 -9.21 -6.29
CA VAL A 3 6.29 -7.96 -5.52
C VAL A 3 6.21 -6.81 -6.51
N LEU A 4 5.24 -5.93 -6.30
CA LEU A 4 5.08 -4.69 -7.03
C LEU A 4 5.55 -3.52 -6.15
N ASP A 5 6.47 -2.74 -6.70
CA ASP A 5 6.74 -1.40 -6.22
C ASP A 5 5.76 -0.44 -6.92
N GLY A 6 4.71 -0.06 -6.22
CA GLY A 6 3.57 0.70 -6.73
C GLY A 6 3.71 2.22 -6.54
N ASP A 7 4.92 2.72 -6.28
CA ASP A 7 5.15 4.14 -6.06
C ASP A 7 4.84 5.02 -7.30
N ILE A 8 4.92 6.34 -7.15
CA ILE A 8 4.30 7.32 -8.06
C ILE A 8 4.69 7.10 -9.51
N THR A 9 3.71 6.58 -10.25
CA THR A 9 3.80 6.36 -11.69
C THR A 9 2.59 7.00 -12.38
N PRO A 10 2.77 7.66 -13.56
CA PRO A 10 1.66 8.29 -14.25
C PRO A 10 0.67 7.28 -14.84
N GLN A 11 1.12 6.06 -15.13
CA GLN A 11 0.33 4.96 -15.65
C GLN A 11 -0.66 4.42 -14.60
N ASP A 12 -1.79 3.90 -15.07
CA ASP A 12 -2.66 3.08 -14.23
C ASP A 12 -2.02 1.71 -14.02
N ILE A 13 -1.81 1.35 -12.75
CA ILE A 13 -1.19 0.09 -12.32
C ILE A 13 -2.18 -0.84 -11.62
N SER A 14 -3.48 -0.53 -11.63
CA SER A 14 -4.50 -1.30 -10.89
C SER A 14 -4.50 -2.79 -11.25
N GLU A 15 -4.28 -3.13 -12.53
CA GLU A 15 -4.15 -4.53 -12.96
C GLU A 15 -2.91 -5.22 -12.37
N LEU A 16 -1.78 -4.51 -12.29
CA LEU A 16 -0.56 -5.06 -11.70
C LEU A 16 -0.73 -5.28 -10.19
N VAL A 17 -1.44 -4.37 -9.50
CA VAL A 17 -1.78 -4.52 -8.07
C VAL A 17 -2.64 -5.76 -7.85
N ALA A 18 -3.66 -5.96 -8.69
CA ALA A 18 -4.55 -7.12 -8.60
C ALA A 18 -3.84 -8.46 -8.82
N LEU A 19 -2.78 -8.49 -9.63
CA LEU A 19 -2.00 -9.68 -9.96
C LEU A 19 -0.82 -9.95 -9.00
N SER A 20 -0.48 -9.00 -8.14
CA SER A 20 0.70 -9.10 -7.28
C SER A 20 0.38 -9.78 -5.94
N ASP A 21 1.29 -10.63 -5.46
CA ASP A 21 1.17 -11.22 -4.12
C ASP A 21 1.41 -10.16 -3.02
N HIS A 22 2.25 -9.16 -3.32
CA HIS A 22 2.58 -8.02 -2.46
C HIS A 22 2.69 -6.74 -3.28
N ALA A 23 2.12 -5.64 -2.79
CA ALA A 23 2.25 -4.31 -3.40
C ALA A 23 2.64 -3.29 -2.32
N ALA A 24 3.78 -2.61 -2.51
CA ALA A 24 4.26 -1.57 -1.62
C ALA A 24 4.04 -0.19 -2.24
N PHE A 25 3.61 0.77 -1.42
CA PHE A 25 3.33 2.14 -1.84
C PHE A 25 3.93 3.14 -0.87
N SER A 26 4.30 4.32 -1.36
CA SER A 26 4.38 5.51 -0.51
C SER A 26 2.97 6.04 -0.20
N GLU A 27 2.84 6.90 0.83
CA GLU A 27 1.60 7.62 1.11
C GLU A 27 0.98 8.31 -0.12
N PRO A 28 1.74 9.14 -0.89
CA PRO A 28 1.18 9.76 -2.10
C PRO A 28 0.90 8.76 -3.23
N GLY A 29 1.68 7.68 -3.34
CA GLY A 29 1.41 6.61 -4.31
C GLY A 29 0.07 5.92 -4.05
N LEU A 30 -0.21 5.54 -2.81
CA LEU A 30 -1.46 4.90 -2.43
C LEU A 30 -2.66 5.84 -2.55
N ALA A 31 -2.51 7.10 -2.15
CA ALA A 31 -3.55 8.12 -2.32
C ALA A 31 -3.88 8.35 -3.81
N ARG A 32 -2.88 8.31 -4.69
CA ARG A 32 -3.08 8.41 -6.15
C ARG A 32 -3.85 7.21 -6.69
N LEU A 33 -3.48 5.99 -6.30
CA LEU A 33 -4.15 4.76 -6.75
C LEU A 33 -5.63 4.74 -6.33
N THR A 34 -5.91 5.11 -5.09
CA THR A 34 -7.25 4.99 -4.50
C THR A 34 -8.14 6.21 -4.75
N GLY A 35 -7.54 7.37 -5.03
CA GLY A 35 -8.25 8.66 -5.08
C GLY A 35 -8.72 9.16 -3.72
N VAL A 36 -8.31 8.51 -2.63
CA VAL A 36 -8.70 8.82 -1.25
C VAL A 36 -7.58 9.62 -0.55
N LYS A 37 -7.95 10.52 0.37
CA LYS A 37 -7.00 11.35 1.13
C LYS A 37 -6.72 10.85 2.53
N GLU A 38 -7.67 10.15 3.13
CA GLU A 38 -7.54 9.61 4.49
C GLU A 38 -6.85 8.24 4.41
N MET A 39 -5.68 8.10 5.05
CA MET A 39 -4.79 6.97 4.83
C MET A 39 -5.38 5.63 5.28
N ALA A 40 -6.15 5.61 6.37
CA ALA A 40 -6.79 4.38 6.83
C ALA A 40 -7.87 3.90 5.84
N GLN A 41 -8.56 4.82 5.17
CA GLN A 41 -9.46 4.51 4.05
C GLN A 41 -8.69 4.11 2.79
N CYS A 42 -7.54 4.73 2.49
CA CYS A 42 -6.69 4.34 1.36
C CYS A 42 -6.28 2.86 1.46
N ALA A 43 -5.74 2.42 2.60
CA ALA A 43 -5.28 1.04 2.77
C ALA A 43 -6.43 0.04 2.60
N LYS A 44 -7.61 0.35 3.16
CA LYS A 44 -8.82 -0.47 3.00
C LYS A 44 -9.27 -0.55 1.54
N GLN A 45 -9.29 0.58 0.83
CA GLN A 45 -9.68 0.64 -0.58
C GLN A 45 -8.70 -0.14 -1.47
N ALA A 46 -7.39 0.00 -1.25
CA ALA A 46 -6.40 -0.74 -2.02
C ALA A 46 -6.48 -2.25 -1.77
N GLN A 47 -6.78 -2.67 -0.54
CA GLN A 47 -7.00 -4.07 -0.22
C GLN A 47 -8.21 -4.67 -0.96
N THR A 48 -9.20 -3.89 -1.40
CA THR A 48 -10.30 -4.42 -2.23
C THR A 48 -9.89 -4.70 -3.68
N LEU A 49 -8.72 -4.21 -4.11
CA LEU A 49 -8.20 -4.38 -5.48
C LEU A 49 -7.40 -5.67 -5.65
N THR A 50 -6.96 -6.30 -4.56
CA THR A 50 -6.06 -7.45 -4.60
C THR A 50 -6.33 -8.45 -3.47
N ASN A 51 -6.08 -9.72 -3.74
CA ASN A 51 -6.02 -10.76 -2.69
C ASN A 51 -4.63 -10.84 -2.03
N GLY A 52 -3.66 -10.08 -2.54
CA GLY A 52 -2.33 -9.95 -1.97
C GLY A 52 -2.27 -8.96 -0.81
N HIS A 53 -1.06 -8.67 -0.35
CA HIS A 53 -0.82 -7.73 0.73
C HIS A 53 -0.52 -6.33 0.19
N VAL A 54 -1.05 -5.31 0.86
CA VAL A 54 -0.76 -3.90 0.56
C VAL A 54 0.01 -3.29 1.73
N TYR A 55 1.14 -2.68 1.43
CA TYR A 55 2.01 -2.00 2.40
C TYR A 55 2.11 -0.51 2.07
N VAL A 56 2.16 0.32 3.12
CA VAL A 56 2.32 1.77 2.99
C VAL A 56 3.55 2.19 3.77
N THR A 57 4.57 2.69 3.08
CA THR A 57 5.75 3.29 3.71
C THR A 57 5.50 4.76 3.99
N GLN A 58 5.77 5.18 5.23
CA GLN A 58 5.54 6.53 5.75
C GLN A 58 6.85 7.20 6.23
N GLY A 59 7.96 6.88 5.56
CA GLY A 59 9.28 7.42 5.90
C GLY A 59 9.69 7.12 7.34
N SER A 60 9.92 8.17 8.13
CA SER A 60 10.35 8.05 9.53
C SER A 60 9.28 7.50 10.48
N ALA A 61 8.00 7.48 10.06
CA ALA A 61 6.94 6.85 10.85
C ALA A 61 6.97 5.33 10.75
N GLY A 62 7.52 4.75 9.67
CA GLY A 62 7.60 3.30 9.47
C GLY A 62 6.72 2.82 8.32
N CYS A 63 6.07 1.67 8.52
CA CYS A 63 5.26 1.02 7.50
C CYS A 63 3.98 0.40 8.08
N ASP A 64 2.85 0.66 7.43
CA ASP A 64 1.53 0.12 7.77
C ASP A 64 1.08 -0.94 6.76
N TRP A 65 0.31 -1.92 7.22
CA TRP A 65 -0.41 -2.87 6.35
C TRP A 65 -1.71 -3.35 7.00
N LEU A 66 -2.59 -3.96 6.20
CA LEU A 66 -3.73 -4.71 6.72
C LEU A 66 -3.38 -6.19 6.81
N GLU A 67 -3.67 -6.80 7.95
CA GLU A 67 -3.44 -8.22 8.18
C GLU A 67 -4.64 -8.81 8.91
N ASN A 68 -5.25 -9.85 8.33
CA ASN A 68 -6.44 -10.51 8.88
C ASN A 68 -7.59 -9.53 9.24
N GLY A 69 -7.73 -8.45 8.48
CA GLY A 69 -8.73 -7.40 8.72
C GLY A 69 -8.38 -6.38 9.82
N GLY A 70 -7.23 -6.55 10.49
CA GLY A 70 -6.66 -5.58 11.43
C GLY A 70 -5.62 -4.68 10.76
N ALA A 71 -5.38 -3.51 11.36
CA ALA A 71 -4.26 -2.65 10.98
C ALA A 71 -3.01 -3.07 11.76
N SER A 72 -1.89 -3.21 11.05
CA SER A 72 -0.57 -3.54 11.58
C SER A 72 0.41 -2.43 11.25
N HIS A 73 1.41 -2.25 12.11
CA HIS A 73 2.41 -1.18 12.00
C HIS A 73 3.80 -1.69 12.39
N GLN A 74 4.79 -1.35 11.58
CA GLN A 74 6.21 -1.58 11.84
C GLN A 74 6.92 -0.23 11.92
N PRO A 75 7.50 0.15 13.07
CA PRO A 75 8.22 1.41 13.19
C PRO A 75 9.46 1.44 12.30
N ALA A 76 9.86 2.63 11.86
CA ALA A 76 11.10 2.83 11.13
C ALA A 76 12.32 2.39 11.98
N LEU A 77 13.36 1.90 11.30
CA LEU A 77 14.59 1.54 11.97
C LEU A 77 15.22 2.78 12.61
N GLN A 78 15.52 2.70 13.90
CA GLN A 78 16.24 3.76 14.61
C GLN A 78 17.74 3.60 14.36
N SER A 79 18.37 4.65 13.83
CA SER A 79 19.82 4.76 13.61
C SER A 79 20.53 5.40 14.78
#